data_AF-A0A5V8HUP7-F1
#
_entry.id   AF-A0A5V8HUP7-F1
#
_cell.length_a   1.000
_cell.length_b   1.000
_cell.length_c   1.000
_cell.angle_alpha   90.00
_cell.angle_beta   90.00
_cell.angle_gamma   90.00
#
_symmetry.space_group_name_H-M   'P 1'
#
loop_
_entity.id
_entity.type
_entity.pdbx_description
1 polymer ?
#
loop_
_entity_poly.entity_id
_entity_poly.type
_entity_poly.pdbx_seq_one_letter_code
_entity_poly.pdbx_strand_id
1 'polypeptide(L)'
;MNFNLSEVQQECLLRSGNGLLQWMGISAIESKLEKVKCVSTVLPLLNIFSHTERVMILGWMVNHAARNKHETQPYKDLIKALHTVLPEIISSDELQHLVDSLRGHMQRLAWAEPWLFTDVVAPLLQAGRVSNDDACKIWTEELVYMLEAHSPKLFEESREGQTTNIAAFLLANSNPEAQSTSVKLIHNILKRQQRIVQQPLASTSNWTRWDGALLISMWILIFARWGKYYLRQRSMVNAELEHLSQEAYRLVVFRPEDEWRSKNTGKEGALMAVLDQVELLLTEQDGAEVSPQ
;
A
#
# COMPACT_ATOMS: atom_id res chain seq x y z
N MET A 1 -21.31 -18.56 -3.80
CA MET A 1 -21.94 -19.91 -3.87
C MET A 1 -23.17 -19.88 -2.99
N ASN A 2 -24.32 -20.39 -3.44
CA ASN A 2 -25.55 -20.31 -2.63
C ASN A 2 -25.67 -21.57 -1.75
N PHE A 3 -25.28 -21.47 -0.49
CA PHE A 3 -25.39 -22.55 0.48
C PHE A 3 -26.73 -22.46 1.22
N ASN A 4 -27.69 -23.34 0.91
CA ASN A 4 -28.88 -23.53 1.75
C ASN A 4 -28.54 -24.50 2.88
N LEU A 5 -27.83 -24.02 3.89
CA LEU A 5 -27.44 -24.80 5.08
C LEU A 5 -28.43 -24.55 6.22
N SER A 6 -28.75 -25.60 6.98
CA SER A 6 -29.39 -25.43 8.29
C SER A 6 -28.41 -24.82 9.30
N GLU A 7 -28.93 -24.22 10.39
CA GLU A 7 -28.08 -23.66 11.45
C GLU A 7 -27.13 -24.69 12.05
N VAL A 8 -27.62 -25.93 12.24
CA VAL A 8 -26.82 -27.05 12.75
C VAL A 8 -25.71 -27.45 11.77
N GLN A 9 -26.00 -27.49 10.47
CA GLN A 9 -24.99 -27.78 9.46
C GLN A 9 -23.93 -26.67 9.40
N GLN A 10 -24.34 -25.42 9.49
CA GLN A 10 -23.44 -24.28 9.51
C GLN A 10 -22.51 -24.34 10.73
N GLU A 11 -23.03 -24.61 11.92
CA GLU A 11 -22.20 -24.74 13.13
C GLU A 11 -21.21 -25.91 13.02
N CYS A 12 -21.64 -27.07 12.52
CA CYS A 12 -20.77 -28.22 12.30
C CYS A 12 -19.64 -27.92 11.31
N LEU A 13 -19.91 -27.15 10.25
CA LEU A 13 -18.88 -26.73 9.29
C LEU A 13 -17.88 -25.78 9.95
N LEU A 14 -18.34 -24.77 10.69
CA LEU A 14 -17.48 -23.78 11.36
C LEU A 14 -16.55 -24.42 12.42
N ARG A 15 -17.01 -25.46 13.11
CA ARG A 15 -16.24 -26.21 14.11
C ARG A 15 -15.37 -27.33 13.52
N SER A 16 -15.43 -27.55 12.20
CA SER A 16 -14.67 -28.63 11.57
C SER A 16 -13.16 -28.40 11.68
N GLY A 17 -12.41 -29.44 12.05
CA GLY A 17 -10.95 -29.41 11.96
C GLY A 17 -10.40 -29.49 10.52
N ASN A 18 -11.28 -29.66 9.52
CA ASN A 18 -10.90 -29.63 8.12
C ASN A 18 -11.05 -28.20 7.56
N GLY A 19 -9.95 -27.61 7.12
CA GLY A 19 -9.93 -26.22 6.64
C GLY A 19 -10.86 -25.93 5.45
N LEU A 20 -11.11 -26.91 4.57
CA LEU A 20 -12.06 -26.72 3.47
C LEU A 20 -13.51 -26.65 3.97
N LEU A 21 -13.89 -27.53 4.91
CA LEU A 21 -15.22 -27.53 5.49
C LEU A 21 -15.47 -26.27 6.33
N GLN A 22 -14.46 -25.84 7.08
CA GLN A 22 -14.49 -24.59 7.82
C GLN A 22 -14.63 -23.38 6.88
N TRP A 23 -13.89 -23.36 5.77
CA TRP A 23 -14.01 -22.33 4.74
C TRP A 23 -15.39 -22.31 4.07
N MET A 24 -16.00 -23.47 3.83
CA MET A 24 -17.39 -23.55 3.35
C MET A 24 -18.37 -22.94 4.37
N GLY A 25 -18.16 -23.18 5.66
CA GLY A 25 -18.93 -22.55 6.74
C GLY A 25 -18.80 -21.02 6.72
N ILE A 26 -17.58 -20.51 6.59
CA ILE A 26 -17.30 -19.06 6.50
C ILE A 26 -17.93 -18.45 5.24
N SER A 27 -17.81 -19.11 4.08
CA SER A 27 -18.42 -18.67 2.82
C SER A 27 -19.95 -18.61 2.90
N ALA A 28 -20.56 -19.48 3.71
CA ALA A 28 -22.00 -19.43 3.97
C ALA A 28 -22.39 -18.22 4.85
N ILE A 29 -21.53 -17.81 5.79
CA ILE A 29 -21.72 -16.57 6.58
C ILE A 29 -21.74 -15.36 5.64
N GLU A 30 -20.77 -15.27 4.73
CA GLU A 30 -20.72 -14.20 3.74
C GLU A 30 -21.98 -14.17 2.85
N SER A 31 -22.40 -15.33 2.33
CA SER A 31 -23.61 -15.43 1.51
C SER A 31 -24.87 -15.00 2.28
N LYS A 32 -24.91 -15.22 3.61
CA LYS A 32 -25.98 -14.74 4.48
C LYS A 32 -25.90 -13.22 4.64
N LEU A 33 -24.70 -12.65 4.79
CA LEU A 33 -24.49 -11.21 4.86
C LEU A 33 -24.94 -10.51 3.57
N GLU A 34 -24.64 -11.07 2.39
CA GLU A 34 -25.08 -10.52 1.10
C GLU A 34 -26.62 -10.47 0.98
N LYS A 35 -27.31 -11.47 1.51
CA LYS A 35 -28.79 -11.56 1.50
C LYS A 35 -29.45 -10.61 2.49
N VAL A 36 -28.98 -10.61 3.74
CA VAL A 36 -29.62 -9.88 4.86
C VAL A 36 -29.13 -8.43 4.94
N LYS A 37 -27.94 -8.14 4.40
CA LYS A 37 -27.27 -6.83 4.45
C LYS A 37 -27.17 -6.26 5.87
N CYS A 38 -27.01 -7.13 6.87
CA CYS A 38 -26.95 -6.75 8.28
C CYS A 38 -25.83 -7.51 8.99
N VAL A 39 -24.75 -6.79 9.32
CA VAL A 39 -23.52 -7.36 9.91
C VAL A 39 -23.77 -7.94 11.31
N SER A 40 -24.62 -7.31 12.12
CA SER A 40 -24.92 -7.78 13.49
C SER A 40 -25.51 -9.19 13.54
N THR A 41 -26.13 -9.66 12.45
CA THR A 41 -26.68 -11.03 12.36
C THR A 41 -25.63 -12.11 12.14
N VAL A 42 -24.43 -11.73 11.68
CA VAL A 42 -23.34 -12.66 11.35
C VAL A 42 -22.17 -12.60 12.35
N LEU A 43 -21.93 -11.46 13.00
CA LEU A 43 -20.83 -11.33 13.98
C LEU A 43 -20.86 -12.38 15.11
N PRO A 44 -22.02 -12.75 15.70
CA PRO A 44 -22.04 -13.76 16.75
C PRO A 44 -21.54 -15.14 16.29
N LEU A 45 -21.69 -15.46 15.00
CA LEU A 45 -21.22 -16.73 14.43
C LEU A 45 -19.68 -16.82 14.41
N LEU A 46 -19.00 -15.67 14.46
CA LEU A 46 -17.54 -15.60 14.48
C LEU A 46 -16.95 -15.86 15.87
N ASN A 47 -17.76 -15.87 16.94
CA ASN A 47 -17.27 -16.07 18.31
C ASN A 47 -16.72 -17.47 18.58
N ILE A 48 -16.92 -18.42 17.67
CA ILE A 48 -16.35 -19.77 17.74
C ILE A 48 -14.84 -19.75 17.49
N PHE A 49 -14.35 -18.75 16.75
CA PHE A 49 -12.96 -18.64 16.34
C PHE A 49 -12.11 -17.90 17.38
N SER A 50 -10.80 -18.18 17.36
CA SER A 50 -9.81 -17.42 18.13
C SER A 50 -9.80 -15.94 17.72
N HIS A 51 -9.16 -15.08 18.52
CA HIS A 51 -9.04 -13.66 18.18
C HIS A 51 -8.38 -13.44 16.81
N THR A 52 -7.23 -14.08 16.57
CA THR A 52 -6.50 -13.96 15.30
C THR A 52 -7.34 -14.43 14.11
N GLU A 53 -8.03 -15.56 14.24
CA GLU A 53 -8.93 -16.06 13.17
C GLU A 53 -10.10 -15.11 12.92
N ARG A 54 -10.68 -14.51 13.97
CA ARG A 54 -11.74 -13.51 13.80
C ARG A 54 -11.26 -12.30 13.03
N VAL A 55 -10.07 -11.79 13.33
CA VAL A 55 -9.44 -10.68 12.59
C VAL A 55 -9.23 -11.08 11.13
N MET A 56 -8.70 -12.28 10.86
CA MET A 56 -8.48 -12.76 9.49
C MET A 56 -9.79 -12.89 8.70
N ILE A 57 -10.83 -13.48 9.30
CA ILE A 57 -12.13 -13.66 8.65
C ILE A 57 -12.78 -12.30 8.37
N LEU A 58 -12.77 -11.38 9.36
CA LEU A 58 -13.31 -10.04 9.17
C LEU A 58 -12.53 -9.25 8.12
N GLY A 59 -11.20 -9.34 8.11
CA GLY A 59 -10.36 -8.71 7.09
C GLY A 59 -10.68 -9.24 5.69
N TRP A 60 -10.83 -10.55 5.54
CA TRP A 60 -11.24 -11.17 4.29
C TRP A 60 -12.64 -10.69 3.84
N MET A 61 -13.63 -10.65 4.75
CA MET A 61 -14.98 -10.16 4.44
C MET A 61 -14.97 -8.68 4.05
N VAL A 62 -14.17 -7.84 4.70
CA VAL A 62 -13.98 -6.42 4.36
C VAL A 62 -13.35 -6.29 2.97
N ASN A 63 -12.30 -7.05 2.67
CA ASN A 63 -11.67 -7.06 1.33
C ASN A 63 -12.69 -7.42 0.24
N HIS A 64 -13.52 -8.44 0.48
CA HIS A 64 -14.50 -8.85 -0.52
C HIS A 64 -15.64 -7.83 -0.66
N ALA A 65 -16.09 -7.23 0.44
CA ALA A 65 -17.08 -6.15 0.43
C ALA A 65 -16.57 -4.87 -0.27
N ALA A 66 -15.29 -4.52 -0.10
CA ALA A 66 -14.64 -3.40 -0.79
C ALA A 66 -14.74 -3.54 -2.32
N ARG A 67 -14.56 -4.76 -2.86
CA ARG A 67 -14.65 -5.03 -4.31
C ARG A 67 -16.07 -4.81 -4.87
N ASN A 68 -17.10 -4.86 -4.02
CA ASN A 68 -18.51 -4.77 -4.41
C ASN A 68 -19.15 -3.37 -4.19
N LYS A 69 -18.33 -2.31 -4.35
CA LYS A 69 -18.63 -0.88 -4.16
C LYS A 69 -18.74 -0.46 -2.68
N HIS A 70 -17.83 0.42 -2.27
CA HIS A 70 -17.63 0.98 -0.92
C HIS A 70 -18.83 1.72 -0.29
N GLU A 71 -19.93 1.94 -1.05
CA GLU A 71 -21.05 2.76 -0.60
C GLU A 71 -22.13 2.01 0.20
N THR A 72 -21.95 0.71 0.46
CA THR A 72 -22.97 -0.08 1.16
C THR A 72 -22.80 0.00 2.69
N GLN A 73 -23.91 0.15 3.42
CA GLN A 73 -23.93 0.13 4.90
C GLN A 73 -23.23 -1.12 5.50
N PRO A 74 -23.39 -2.34 4.94
CA PRO A 74 -22.68 -3.53 5.41
C PRO A 74 -21.16 -3.38 5.41
N TYR A 75 -20.58 -2.68 4.42
CA TYR A 75 -19.14 -2.45 4.37
C TYR A 75 -18.65 -1.62 5.56
N LYS A 76 -19.33 -0.50 5.84
CA LYS A 76 -19.00 0.37 6.98
C LYS A 76 -19.18 -0.34 8.31
N ASP A 77 -20.20 -1.18 8.43
CA ASP A 77 -20.46 -1.95 9.64
C ASP A 77 -19.42 -3.07 9.84
N LEU A 78 -18.91 -3.68 8.77
CA LEU A 78 -17.80 -4.63 8.84
C LEU A 78 -16.50 -3.96 9.31
N ILE A 79 -16.17 -2.77 8.81
CA ILE A 79 -15.00 -2.02 9.27
C ILE A 79 -15.13 -1.68 10.77
N LYS A 80 -16.30 -1.21 11.19
CA LYS A 80 -16.57 -0.95 12.63
C LYS A 80 -16.40 -2.22 13.47
N ALA A 81 -16.91 -3.35 13.00
CA ALA A 81 -16.75 -4.62 13.68
C ALA A 81 -15.27 -5.04 13.79
N LEU A 82 -14.51 -4.89 12.70
CA LEU A 82 -13.07 -5.16 12.67
C LEU A 82 -12.33 -4.28 13.69
N HIS A 83 -12.58 -2.96 13.69
CA HIS A 83 -11.97 -2.03 14.65
C HIS A 83 -12.33 -2.31 16.11
N THR A 84 -13.51 -2.89 16.36
CA THR A 84 -13.98 -3.27 17.70
C THR A 84 -13.29 -4.54 18.20
N VAL A 85 -12.95 -5.48 17.31
CA VAL A 85 -12.26 -6.73 17.67
C VAL A 85 -10.77 -6.51 17.93
N LEU A 86 -10.17 -5.51 17.29
CA LEU A 86 -8.76 -5.17 17.48
C LEU A 86 -8.50 -4.65 18.91
N PRO A 87 -7.32 -4.95 19.49
CA PRO A 87 -6.93 -4.44 20.80
C PRO A 87 -6.76 -2.92 20.77
N GLU A 88 -6.89 -2.25 21.94
CA GLU A 88 -6.78 -0.79 22.04
C GLU A 88 -5.45 -0.27 21.46
N ILE A 89 -4.34 -0.92 21.83
CA ILE A 89 -3.01 -0.70 21.24
C ILE A 89 -2.66 -1.92 20.41
N ILE A 90 -2.29 -1.70 19.15
CA ILE A 90 -1.97 -2.74 18.17
C ILE A 90 -0.45 -2.79 18.01
N SER A 91 0.14 -3.96 18.22
CA SER A 91 1.57 -4.19 18.00
C SER A 91 1.93 -4.27 16.51
N SER A 92 3.21 -4.13 16.17
CA SER A 92 3.69 -4.28 14.78
C SER A 92 3.29 -5.62 14.15
N ASP A 93 3.36 -6.73 14.90
CA ASP A 93 3.03 -8.07 14.38
C ASP A 93 1.52 -8.20 14.15
N GLU A 94 0.69 -7.66 15.05
CA GLU A 94 -0.76 -7.65 14.87
C GLU A 94 -1.18 -6.75 13.71
N LEU A 95 -0.52 -5.60 13.51
CA LEU A 95 -0.75 -4.75 12.35
C LEU A 95 -0.40 -5.49 11.06
N GLN A 96 0.73 -6.20 11.03
CA GLN A 96 1.12 -7.01 9.88
C GLN A 96 0.05 -8.06 9.57
N HIS A 97 -0.41 -8.82 10.58
CA HIS A 97 -1.48 -9.81 10.40
C HIS A 97 -2.80 -9.21 9.94
N LEU A 98 -3.19 -8.05 10.47
CA LEU A 98 -4.37 -7.31 10.03
C LEU A 98 -4.23 -6.94 8.55
N VAL A 99 -3.12 -6.31 8.17
CA VAL A 99 -2.87 -5.87 6.79
C VAL A 99 -2.85 -7.07 5.84
N ASP A 100 -2.19 -8.17 6.21
CA ASP A 100 -2.12 -9.38 5.39
C ASP A 100 -3.51 -10.00 5.15
N SER A 101 -4.39 -9.95 6.15
CA SER A 101 -5.77 -10.40 5.98
C SER A 101 -6.58 -9.55 4.99
N LEU A 102 -6.21 -8.28 4.82
CA LEU A 102 -6.90 -7.30 3.97
C LEU A 102 -6.33 -7.21 2.55
N ARG A 103 -5.11 -7.73 2.29
CA ARG A 103 -4.48 -7.76 0.95
C ARG A 103 -5.25 -8.62 -0.06
N GLY A 104 -6.06 -9.56 0.43
CA GLY A 104 -6.80 -10.52 -0.40
C GLY A 104 -5.89 -11.50 -1.15
N HIS A 105 -6.45 -12.21 -2.12
CA HIS A 105 -5.75 -13.32 -2.81
C HIS A 105 -4.46 -12.96 -3.55
N MET A 106 -4.29 -11.70 -3.98
CA MET A 106 -3.07 -11.27 -4.67
C MET A 106 -1.90 -11.04 -3.70
N GLN A 107 -2.16 -10.95 -2.38
CA GLN A 107 -1.14 -10.79 -1.33
C GLN A 107 -0.25 -9.54 -1.50
N ARG A 108 -0.79 -8.50 -2.15
CA ARG A 108 -0.08 -7.25 -2.49
C ARG A 108 -0.92 -6.05 -2.11
N LEU A 109 -0.30 -5.04 -1.49
CA LEU A 109 -1.01 -3.82 -1.06
C LEU A 109 -1.54 -3.04 -2.25
N ALA A 110 -0.80 -3.00 -3.36
CA ALA A 110 -1.22 -2.28 -4.57
C ALA A 110 -2.59 -2.71 -5.14
N TRP A 111 -3.09 -3.90 -4.77
CA TRP A 111 -4.43 -4.37 -5.16
C TRP A 111 -5.54 -4.06 -4.14
N ALA A 112 -5.17 -3.60 -2.95
CA ALA A 112 -6.07 -3.21 -1.87
C ALA A 112 -6.02 -1.70 -1.59
N GLU A 113 -5.05 -0.97 -2.14
CA GLU A 113 -5.03 0.49 -2.07
C GLU A 113 -6.05 1.13 -3.04
N PRO A 114 -6.58 2.32 -2.72
CA PRO A 114 -6.29 3.14 -1.53
C PRO A 114 -7.20 2.84 -0.32
N TRP A 115 -8.20 1.98 -0.47
CA TRP A 115 -9.23 1.78 0.55
C TRP A 115 -8.68 1.14 1.83
N LEU A 116 -7.71 0.23 1.71
CA LEU A 116 -7.11 -0.43 2.87
C LEU A 116 -6.47 0.61 3.79
N PHE A 117 -5.70 1.54 3.23
CA PHE A 117 -5.15 2.62 4.02
C PHE A 117 -6.23 3.58 4.52
N THR A 118 -7.06 4.13 3.62
CA THR A 118 -7.98 5.22 3.95
C THR A 118 -9.10 4.82 4.91
N ASP A 119 -9.69 3.63 4.72
CA ASP A 119 -10.85 3.19 5.48
C ASP A 119 -10.49 2.39 6.74
N VAL A 120 -9.33 1.71 6.75
CA VAL A 120 -8.92 0.83 7.86
C VAL A 120 -7.74 1.39 8.63
N VAL A 121 -6.60 1.64 8.00
CA VAL A 121 -5.36 1.96 8.73
C VAL A 121 -5.28 3.42 9.18
N ALA A 122 -5.73 4.37 8.35
CA ALA A 122 -5.70 5.79 8.68
C ALA A 122 -6.54 6.13 9.94
N PRO A 123 -7.76 5.58 10.14
CA PRO A 123 -8.50 5.75 11.38
C PRO A 123 -7.76 5.20 12.61
N LEU A 124 -7.02 4.10 12.48
CA LEU A 124 -6.25 3.51 13.58
C LEU A 124 -5.04 4.39 13.95
N LEU A 125 -4.37 4.97 12.95
CA LEU A 125 -3.29 5.95 13.15
C LEU A 125 -3.82 7.23 13.81
N GLN A 126 -4.95 7.77 13.34
CA GLN A 126 -5.57 8.98 13.89
C GLN A 126 -6.02 8.77 15.35
N ALA A 127 -6.49 7.57 15.69
CA ALA A 127 -6.86 7.20 17.04
C ALA A 127 -5.65 6.88 17.94
N GLY A 128 -4.42 6.92 17.41
CA GLY A 128 -3.19 6.61 18.16
C GLY A 128 -3.07 5.13 18.57
N ARG A 129 -3.84 4.24 17.93
CA ARG A 129 -3.85 2.80 18.23
C ARG A 129 -2.68 2.06 17.59
N VAL A 130 -2.12 2.63 16.53
CA VAL A 130 -1.02 2.10 15.73
C VAL A 130 0.06 3.18 15.61
N SER A 131 1.33 2.79 15.65
CA SER A 131 2.44 3.71 15.37
C SER A 131 2.58 3.99 13.88
N ASN A 132 2.89 5.24 13.53
CA ASN A 132 3.30 5.58 12.16
C ASN A 132 4.52 4.78 11.71
N ASP A 133 5.41 4.44 12.64
CA ASP A 133 6.64 3.69 12.35
C ASP A 133 6.33 2.26 11.91
N ASP A 134 5.39 1.60 12.60
CA ASP A 134 4.97 0.22 12.30
C ASP A 134 4.29 0.18 10.92
N ALA A 135 3.39 1.14 10.64
CA ALA A 135 2.78 1.27 9.33
C ALA A 135 3.83 1.59 8.25
N CYS A 136 4.75 2.53 8.50
CA CYS A 136 5.81 2.87 7.55
C CYS A 136 6.67 1.68 7.18
N LYS A 137 7.01 0.82 8.15
CA LYS A 137 7.75 -0.42 7.89
C LYS A 137 7.04 -1.29 6.85
N ILE A 138 5.75 -1.58 7.05
CA ILE A 138 4.95 -2.46 6.16
C ILE A 138 4.89 -1.89 4.74
N TRP A 139 4.60 -0.60 4.59
CA TRP A 139 4.52 0.03 3.26
C TRP A 139 5.87 0.19 2.59
N THR A 140 6.94 0.41 3.38
CA THR A 140 8.31 0.43 2.85
C THR A 140 8.71 -0.95 2.31
N GLU A 141 8.41 -2.02 3.04
CA GLU A 141 8.70 -3.39 2.61
C GLU A 141 7.97 -3.74 1.31
N GLU A 142 6.71 -3.33 1.17
CA GLU A 142 5.98 -3.49 -0.08
C GLU A 142 6.59 -2.67 -1.23
N LEU A 143 6.98 -1.41 -0.98
CA LEU A 143 7.65 -0.58 -1.98
C LEU A 143 8.98 -1.21 -2.43
N VAL A 144 9.80 -1.67 -1.48
CA VAL A 144 11.05 -2.41 -1.77
C VAL A 144 10.75 -3.62 -2.65
N TYR A 145 9.75 -4.41 -2.29
CA TYR A 145 9.34 -5.56 -3.11
C TYR A 145 8.97 -5.15 -4.54
N MET A 146 8.15 -4.11 -4.71
CA MET A 146 7.71 -3.65 -6.03
C MET A 146 8.88 -3.17 -6.90
N LEU A 147 9.86 -2.48 -6.29
CA LEU A 147 11.07 -2.01 -6.97
C LEU A 147 12.03 -3.16 -7.32
N GLU A 148 12.11 -4.20 -6.49
CA GLU A 148 13.03 -5.34 -6.69
C GLU A 148 12.46 -6.45 -7.57
N ALA A 149 11.15 -6.66 -7.62
CA ALA A 149 10.50 -7.76 -8.35
C ALA A 149 10.53 -7.62 -9.89
N HIS A 150 11.43 -6.78 -10.43
CA HIS A 150 11.74 -6.61 -11.86
C HIS A 150 10.53 -6.21 -12.73
N SER A 151 9.50 -5.61 -12.13
CA SER A 151 8.25 -5.28 -12.80
C SER A 151 7.91 -3.78 -12.85
N PRO A 152 8.84 -2.86 -13.17
CA PRO A 152 8.46 -1.49 -13.52
C PRO A 152 7.51 -1.45 -14.73
N LYS A 153 7.38 -2.59 -15.44
CA LYS A 153 6.38 -2.82 -16.50
C LYS A 153 4.92 -2.84 -16.02
N LEU A 154 4.68 -3.04 -14.73
CA LEU A 154 3.34 -3.13 -14.15
C LEU A 154 2.88 -1.83 -13.51
N PHE A 155 3.72 -0.78 -13.51
CA PHE A 155 3.39 0.48 -12.85
C PHE A 155 2.10 1.08 -13.40
N GLU A 156 1.12 1.23 -12.52
CA GLU A 156 -0.12 1.95 -12.75
C GLU A 156 -0.29 3.01 -11.66
N GLU A 157 -0.66 4.23 -12.07
CA GLU A 157 -0.86 5.36 -11.16
C GLU A 157 -1.90 5.03 -10.05
N SER A 158 -2.99 4.36 -10.43
CA SER A 158 -4.10 4.01 -9.54
C SER A 158 -3.72 3.01 -8.44
N ARG A 159 -2.63 2.24 -8.62
CA ARG A 159 -2.24 1.11 -7.75
C ARG A 159 -0.85 1.31 -7.17
N GLU A 160 0.18 1.11 -7.99
CA GLU A 160 1.58 1.29 -7.60
C GLU A 160 1.86 2.74 -7.22
N GLY A 161 1.30 3.71 -7.97
CA GLY A 161 1.41 5.14 -7.66
C GLY A 161 0.81 5.48 -6.29
N GLN A 162 -0.43 5.05 -6.03
CA GLN A 162 -1.10 5.27 -4.74
C GLN A 162 -0.36 4.61 -3.57
N THR A 163 0.09 3.36 -3.74
CA THR A 163 0.87 2.67 -2.69
C THR A 163 2.17 3.41 -2.38
N THR A 164 2.83 3.94 -3.40
CA THR A 164 4.06 4.75 -3.27
C THR A 164 3.80 6.06 -2.54
N ASN A 165 2.69 6.73 -2.88
CA ASN A 165 2.27 7.95 -2.22
C ASN A 165 2.00 7.71 -0.72
N ILE A 166 1.26 6.66 -0.38
CA ILE A 166 0.97 6.27 1.01
C ILE A 166 2.26 5.90 1.76
N ALA A 167 3.17 5.16 1.14
CA ALA A 167 4.47 4.84 1.73
C ALA A 167 5.27 6.11 2.06
N ALA A 168 5.26 7.09 1.16
CA ALA A 168 5.92 8.37 1.38
C ALA A 168 5.24 9.21 2.47
N PHE A 169 3.91 9.19 2.55
CA PHE A 169 3.14 9.82 3.63
C PHE A 169 3.50 9.23 5.00
N LEU A 170 3.53 7.90 5.10
CA LEU A 170 3.87 7.18 6.33
C LEU A 170 5.32 7.45 6.75
N LEU A 171 6.26 7.45 5.79
CA LEU A 171 7.64 7.83 6.02
C LEU A 171 7.73 9.23 6.64
N ALA A 172 7.07 10.22 6.03
CA ALA A 172 7.12 11.58 6.52
C ALA A 172 6.53 11.74 7.92
N ASN A 173 5.58 10.88 8.33
CA ASN A 173 4.97 10.86 9.65
C ASN A 173 5.70 10.00 10.69
N SER A 174 6.69 9.22 10.27
CA SER A 174 7.49 8.36 11.13
C SER A 174 8.59 9.13 11.86
N ASN A 175 9.18 8.49 12.86
CA ASN A 175 10.33 8.99 13.59
C ASN A 175 11.61 9.00 12.71
N PRO A 176 12.65 9.77 13.07
CA PRO A 176 13.87 9.90 12.25
C PRO A 176 14.63 8.58 12.03
N GLU A 177 14.59 7.65 12.99
CA GLU A 177 15.28 6.35 12.88
C GLU A 177 14.58 5.43 11.87
N ALA A 178 13.25 5.37 11.92
CA ALA A 178 12.43 4.67 10.96
C ALA A 178 12.58 5.29 9.55
N GLN A 179 12.56 6.62 9.45
CA GLN A 179 12.81 7.32 8.19
C GLN A 179 14.16 6.94 7.59
N SER A 180 15.23 6.99 8.39
CA SER A 180 16.58 6.64 7.91
C SER A 180 16.67 5.19 7.46
N THR A 181 16.05 4.28 8.19
CA THR A 181 16.01 2.85 7.85
C THR A 181 15.34 2.63 6.49
N SER A 182 14.15 3.21 6.29
CA SER A 182 13.41 3.10 5.03
C SER A 182 14.17 3.74 3.86
N VAL A 183 14.73 4.93 4.03
CA VAL A 183 15.52 5.61 2.99
C VAL A 183 16.75 4.80 2.61
N LYS A 184 17.45 4.19 3.58
CA LYS A 184 18.62 3.33 3.32
C LYS A 184 18.27 2.11 2.48
N LEU A 185 17.14 1.45 2.74
CA LEU A 185 16.69 0.29 1.95
C LEU A 185 16.50 0.68 0.48
N ILE A 186 15.81 1.80 0.23
CA ILE A 186 15.51 2.29 -1.13
C ILE A 186 16.79 2.78 -1.82
N HIS A 187 17.66 3.47 -1.08
CA HIS A 187 18.95 3.92 -1.58
C HIS A 187 19.86 2.76 -2.02
N ASN A 188 19.82 1.62 -1.32
CA ASN A 188 20.54 0.41 -1.74
C ASN A 188 20.01 -0.17 -3.06
N ILE A 189 18.72 -0.03 -3.35
CA ILE A 189 18.16 -0.35 -4.67
C ILE A 189 18.71 0.63 -5.71
N LEU A 190 18.65 1.94 -5.44
CA LEU A 190 19.13 2.98 -6.36
C LEU A 190 20.59 2.78 -6.75
N LYS A 191 21.48 2.49 -5.78
CA LYS A 191 22.90 2.19 -6.05
C LYS A 191 23.11 1.01 -6.98
N ARG A 192 22.25 -0.01 -6.90
CA ARG A 192 22.29 -1.14 -7.85
C ARG A 192 21.86 -0.69 -9.25
N GLN A 193 20.81 0.14 -9.36
CA GLN A 193 20.36 0.69 -10.64
C GLN A 193 21.40 1.61 -11.28
N GLN A 194 22.06 2.45 -10.48
CA GLN A 194 23.15 3.32 -10.92
C GLN A 194 24.26 2.53 -11.62
N ARG A 195 24.70 1.41 -11.05
CA ARG A 195 25.73 0.55 -11.66
C ARG A 195 25.30 0.00 -13.02
N ILE A 196 24.01 -0.26 -13.23
CA ILE A 196 23.48 -0.73 -14.52
C ILE A 196 23.46 0.41 -15.53
N VAL A 197 22.98 1.60 -15.13
CA VAL A 197 22.87 2.76 -16.03
C VAL A 197 24.24 3.28 -16.48
N GLN A 198 25.23 3.26 -15.58
CA GLN A 198 26.58 3.76 -15.82
C GLN A 198 27.52 2.75 -16.49
N GLN A 199 27.09 1.52 -16.74
CA GLN A 199 27.90 0.54 -17.46
C GLN A 199 28.14 0.99 -18.92
N PRO A 200 29.37 0.88 -19.46
CA PRO A 200 29.67 1.33 -20.82
C PRO A 200 28.76 0.64 -21.85
N LEU A 201 28.15 1.43 -22.74
CA LEU A 201 27.19 0.94 -23.74
C LEU A 201 27.75 -0.15 -24.67
N ALA A 202 29.07 -0.17 -24.89
CA ALA A 202 29.76 -1.22 -25.64
C ALA A 202 29.70 -2.61 -24.97
N SER A 203 29.36 -2.68 -23.68
CA SER A 203 29.20 -3.91 -22.90
C SER A 203 27.73 -4.28 -22.62
N THR A 204 26.77 -3.39 -22.96
CA THR A 204 25.35 -3.58 -22.64
C THR A 204 24.60 -4.21 -23.82
N SER A 205 24.67 -5.53 -23.95
CA SER A 205 23.81 -6.28 -24.88
C SER A 205 22.34 -6.37 -24.40
N ASN A 206 21.98 -5.75 -23.26
CA ASN A 206 20.67 -5.88 -22.63
C ASN A 206 20.00 -4.52 -22.39
N TRP A 207 19.49 -3.93 -23.46
CA TRP A 207 18.74 -2.66 -23.46
C TRP A 207 17.55 -2.69 -22.50
N THR A 208 16.87 -3.84 -22.38
CA THR A 208 15.75 -4.05 -21.44
C THR A 208 16.15 -3.84 -19.99
N ARG A 209 17.35 -4.30 -19.61
CA ARG A 209 17.87 -4.13 -18.24
C ARG A 209 18.20 -2.67 -17.95
N TRP A 210 18.75 -1.95 -18.92
CA TRP A 210 19.04 -0.52 -18.80
C TRP A 210 17.75 0.32 -18.71
N ASP A 211 16.76 0.06 -19.58
CA ASP A 211 15.41 0.67 -19.50
C ASP A 211 14.75 0.43 -18.14
N GLY A 212 14.80 -0.82 -17.65
CA GLY A 212 14.28 -1.18 -16.33
C GLY A 212 14.93 -0.40 -15.19
N ALA A 213 16.26 -0.22 -15.24
CA ALA A 213 16.99 0.54 -14.22
C ALA A 213 16.59 2.02 -14.20
N LEU A 214 16.35 2.64 -15.37
CA LEU A 214 15.84 4.01 -15.45
C LEU A 214 14.43 4.14 -14.88
N LEU A 215 13.53 3.20 -15.18
CA LEU A 215 12.17 3.23 -14.66
C LEU A 215 12.12 3.09 -13.14
N ILE A 216 12.93 2.19 -12.58
CA ILE A 216 13.06 2.05 -11.13
C ILE A 216 13.63 3.33 -10.52
N SER A 217 14.62 3.97 -11.17
CA SER A 217 15.18 5.23 -10.71
C SER A 217 14.15 6.36 -10.72
N MET A 218 13.30 6.43 -11.76
CA MET A 218 12.17 7.35 -11.85
C MET A 218 11.16 7.11 -10.71
N TRP A 219 10.82 5.86 -10.46
CA TRP A 219 9.90 5.50 -9.39
C TRP A 219 10.46 5.89 -8.01
N ILE A 220 11.76 5.66 -7.77
CA ILE A 220 12.44 6.11 -6.53
C ILE A 220 12.43 7.64 -6.43
N LEU A 221 12.61 8.36 -7.53
CA LEU A 221 12.52 9.82 -7.55
C LEU A 221 11.11 10.27 -7.13
N ILE A 222 10.05 9.69 -7.71
CA ILE A 222 8.66 9.99 -7.36
C ILE A 222 8.41 9.77 -5.86
N PHE A 223 8.85 8.64 -5.31
CA PHE A 223 8.77 8.38 -3.87
C PHE A 223 9.46 9.48 -3.05
N ALA A 224 10.67 9.87 -3.43
CA ALA A 224 11.43 10.89 -2.72
C ALA A 224 10.76 12.27 -2.80
N ARG A 225 10.16 12.62 -3.94
CA ARG A 225 9.38 13.86 -4.12
C ARG A 225 8.13 13.88 -3.26
N TRP A 226 7.36 12.80 -3.21
CA TRP A 226 6.22 12.69 -2.30
C TRP A 226 6.63 12.81 -0.84
N GLY A 227 7.73 12.14 -0.45
CA GLY A 227 8.23 12.23 0.93
C GLY A 227 8.65 13.66 1.28
N LYS A 228 9.30 14.37 0.35
CA LYS A 228 9.65 15.79 0.51
C LYS A 228 8.40 16.66 0.67
N TYR A 229 7.38 16.44 -0.15
CA TYR A 229 6.11 17.17 -0.08
C TYR A 229 5.47 17.03 1.31
N TYR A 230 5.36 15.80 1.83
CA TYR A 230 4.76 15.58 3.15
C TYR A 230 5.63 16.07 4.31
N LEU A 231 6.97 15.98 4.20
CA LEU A 231 7.87 16.56 5.19
C LEU A 231 7.74 18.09 5.25
N ARG A 232 7.62 18.75 4.10
CA ARG A 232 7.39 20.20 4.00
C ARG A 232 6.08 20.64 4.66
N GLN A 233 4.99 19.88 4.47
CA GLN A 233 3.73 20.14 5.18
C GLN A 233 3.88 20.16 6.71
N ARG A 234 4.90 19.47 7.23
CA ARG A 234 5.22 19.40 8.65
C ARG A 234 6.37 20.33 9.05
N SER A 235 6.86 21.17 8.14
CA SER A 235 8.04 22.02 8.30
C SER A 235 9.30 21.24 8.71
N MET A 236 9.42 19.99 8.24
CA MET A 236 10.54 19.11 8.49
C MET A 236 11.38 18.93 7.21
N VAL A 237 12.65 18.58 7.39
CA VAL A 237 13.57 18.26 6.30
C VAL A 237 14.28 16.96 6.64
N ASN A 238 14.45 16.09 5.65
CA ASN A 238 15.25 14.87 5.76
C ASN A 238 16.37 14.91 4.73
N ALA A 239 17.61 15.07 5.19
CA ALA A 239 18.78 15.18 4.33
C ALA A 239 19.08 13.89 3.55
N GLU A 240 18.80 12.72 4.14
CA GLU A 240 19.00 11.43 3.46
C GLU A 240 18.00 11.27 2.31
N LEU A 241 16.75 11.70 2.49
CA LEU A 241 15.72 11.69 1.44
C LEU A 241 16.04 12.68 0.33
N GLU A 242 16.52 13.88 0.67
CA GLU A 242 16.95 14.87 -0.33
C GLU A 242 18.13 14.33 -1.16
N HIS A 243 19.10 13.70 -0.49
CA HIS A 243 20.21 13.04 -1.17
C HIS A 243 19.74 11.92 -2.10
N LEU A 244 18.80 11.07 -1.64
CA LEU A 244 18.17 10.03 -2.47
C LEU A 244 17.49 10.64 -3.70
N SER A 245 16.73 11.73 -3.51
CA SER A 245 16.05 12.45 -4.60
C SER A 245 17.04 12.95 -5.64
N GLN A 246 18.14 13.57 -5.20
CA GLN A 246 19.16 14.12 -6.10
C GLN A 246 19.88 13.03 -6.91
N GLU A 247 20.24 11.92 -6.27
CA GLU A 247 20.85 10.79 -6.98
C GLU A 247 19.88 10.14 -7.97
N ALA A 248 18.61 9.97 -7.59
CA ALA A 248 17.61 9.40 -8.48
C ALA A 248 17.38 10.29 -9.70
N TYR A 249 17.29 11.60 -9.49
CA TYR A 249 17.17 12.59 -10.56
C TYR A 249 18.35 12.52 -11.55
N ARG A 250 19.58 12.41 -11.06
CA ARG A 250 20.78 12.27 -11.92
C ARG A 250 20.72 11.05 -12.84
N LEU A 251 20.06 9.96 -12.42
CA LEU A 251 19.88 8.78 -13.28
C LEU A 251 18.75 8.98 -14.28
N VAL A 252 17.65 9.59 -13.88
CA VAL A 252 16.47 9.83 -14.74
C VAL A 252 16.82 10.70 -15.95
N VAL A 253 17.68 11.71 -15.76
CA VAL A 253 18.09 12.67 -16.81
C VAL A 253 18.93 12.02 -17.92
N PHE A 254 19.43 10.78 -17.76
CA PHE A 254 20.06 10.05 -18.86
C PHE A 254 19.10 9.78 -20.02
N ARG A 255 17.78 9.77 -19.76
CA ARG A 255 16.75 9.75 -20.79
C ARG A 255 16.14 11.16 -20.92
N PRO A 256 16.17 11.78 -22.11
CA PRO A 256 15.53 13.07 -22.36
C PRO A 256 14.04 13.05 -22.03
N GLU A 257 13.49 14.19 -21.61
CA GLU A 257 12.06 14.31 -21.27
C GLU A 257 11.14 13.95 -22.45
N ASP A 258 11.53 14.30 -23.68
CA ASP A 258 10.77 13.96 -24.89
C ASP A 258 10.63 12.45 -25.08
N GLU A 259 11.64 11.67 -24.67
CA GLU A 259 11.57 10.21 -24.71
C GLU A 259 10.66 9.64 -23.62
N TRP A 260 10.59 10.29 -22.46
CA TRP A 260 9.63 9.94 -21.42
C TRP A 260 8.19 10.21 -21.87
N ARG A 261 7.95 11.36 -22.52
CA ARG A 261 6.61 11.80 -22.97
C ARG A 261 6.18 11.21 -24.32
N SER A 262 7.08 10.85 -25.22
CA SER A 262 6.71 10.26 -26.52
C SER A 262 5.97 8.92 -26.40
N LYS A 263 6.06 8.26 -25.24
CA LYS A 263 5.36 7.02 -24.91
C LYS A 263 4.12 7.26 -24.03
N ASN A 264 3.34 8.30 -24.33
CA ASN A 264 2.17 8.81 -23.58
C ASN A 264 1.10 7.79 -23.13
N THR A 265 1.15 6.53 -23.58
CA THR A 265 0.20 5.46 -23.18
C THR A 265 0.86 4.29 -22.44
N GLY A 266 2.15 4.39 -22.10
CA GLY A 266 2.91 3.37 -21.37
C GLY A 266 3.23 3.77 -19.93
N LYS A 267 3.88 2.85 -19.22
CA LYS A 267 4.45 3.03 -17.86
C LYS A 267 5.31 4.29 -17.73
N GLU A 268 6.06 4.66 -18.77
CA GLU A 268 6.85 5.89 -18.83
C GLU A 268 5.97 7.14 -18.65
N GLY A 269 4.84 7.20 -19.37
CA GLY A 269 3.89 8.30 -19.28
C GLY A 269 3.20 8.34 -17.92
N ALA A 270 2.83 7.19 -17.36
CA ALA A 270 2.23 7.11 -16.02
C ALA A 270 3.19 7.61 -14.92
N LEU A 271 4.47 7.20 -14.97
CA LEU A 271 5.49 7.69 -14.04
C LEU A 271 5.68 9.21 -14.19
N MET A 272 5.75 9.72 -15.43
CA MET A 272 5.86 11.16 -15.66
C MET A 272 4.64 11.93 -15.14
N ALA A 273 3.42 11.43 -15.36
CA ALA A 273 2.21 12.08 -14.88
C ALA A 273 2.20 12.22 -13.34
N VAL A 274 2.62 11.15 -12.64
CA VAL A 274 2.75 11.18 -11.17
C VAL A 274 3.85 12.14 -10.73
N LEU A 275 4.98 12.19 -11.46
CA LEU A 275 6.06 13.14 -11.17
C LEU A 275 5.59 14.59 -11.37
N ASP A 276 4.95 14.90 -12.48
CA ASP A 276 4.41 16.23 -12.79
C ASP A 276 3.39 16.66 -11.73
N GLN A 277 2.54 15.73 -11.26
CA GLN A 277 1.59 15.99 -10.18
C GLN A 277 2.29 16.41 -8.87
N VAL A 278 3.31 15.68 -8.43
CA VAL A 278 3.98 16.00 -7.16
C VAL A 278 4.86 17.24 -7.27
N GLU A 279 5.49 17.50 -8.41
CA GLU A 279 6.28 18.72 -8.64
C GLU A 279 5.39 19.97 -8.68
N LEU A 280 4.18 19.88 -9.23
CA LEU A 280 3.19 20.95 -9.16
C LEU A 280 2.85 21.29 -7.70
N LEU A 281 2.53 20.27 -6.89
CA LEU A 281 2.20 20.45 -5.47
C LEU A 281 3.37 21.02 -4.66
N LEU A 282 4.60 20.61 -4.95
CA LEU A 282 5.81 21.17 -4.33
C LEU A 282 6.00 22.64 -4.70
N THR A 283 5.74 23.02 -5.94
CA THR A 283 5.84 24.40 -6.42
C THR A 283 4.78 25.31 -5.81
N GLU A 284 3.54 24.81 -5.67
CA GLU A 284 2.45 25.52 -5.00
C GLU A 284 2.77 25.81 -3.53
N GLN A 285 3.40 24.87 -2.82
CA GLN A 285 3.89 25.08 -1.45
C GLN A 285 4.98 26.15 -1.38
N ASP A 286 5.95 26.10 -2.30
CA ASP A 286 7.04 27.08 -2.35
C ASP A 286 6.49 28.50 -2.65
N GLY A 287 5.42 28.62 -3.46
CA GLY A 287 4.72 29.89 -3.69
C GLY A 287 3.92 30.40 -2.49
N ALA A 288 3.38 29.49 -1.66
CA ALA A 288 2.66 29.84 -0.43
C ALA A 288 3.60 30.30 0.69
N GLU A 289 4.80 29.73 0.82
CA GLU A 289 5.81 30.17 1.79
C GLU A 289 6.33 31.60 1.52
N VAL A 290 6.25 32.08 0.28
CA VAL A 290 6.72 33.43 -0.12
C VAL A 290 5.65 34.51 0.07
N SER A 291 4.40 34.15 0.42
CA SER A 291 3.31 35.10 0.66
C SER A 291 2.80 35.15 2.10
N PRO A 292 3.58 35.67 3.07
CA PRO A 292 3.03 36.31 4.26
C PRO A 292 3.02 37.83 4.04
N GLN A 293 1.85 38.39 3.75
CA GLN A 293 1.59 39.83 3.99
C GLN A 293 0.96 40.01 5.35
#